data_AF-A0A1X7PJ28-F1
#
_entry.id   AF-A0A1X7PJ28-F1
#
_cell.length_a   1.000
_cell.length_b   1.000
_cell.length_c   1.000
_cell.angle_alpha   90.00
_cell.angle_beta   90.00
_cell.angle_gamma   90.00
#
_symmetry.space_group_name_H-M   'P 1'
#
loop_
_entity.id
_entity.type
_entity.pdbx_description
1 polymer ?
#
loop_
_entity_poly.entity_id
_entity_poly.type
_entity_poly.pdbx_seq_one_letter_code
_entity_poly.pdbx_strand_id
1 'polypeptide(L)'
;MFKKKAKMAAPAASPDAPKKRSVVKLALVAVLGLAVLGGGGYGAWAYLLAPAPELHVEEKGHGGVDPQKVAALKAEAAAETSATYNFALSQILKGRCGALKVDALKEASDAEAAHDGLLVQMSWLAALRRAGTVTEASCDRMLAEIDRAEVKAEGGGAPAAGGHGEKPAGGH
;
A
#
# COMPACT_ATOMS: atom_id res chain seq x y z
N MET A 1 69.27 -30.20 -49.16
CA MET A 1 68.21 -31.17 -49.52
C MET A 1 67.31 -31.38 -48.32
N PHE A 2 66.01 -31.09 -48.45
CA PHE A 2 64.82 -31.81 -47.94
C PHE A 2 63.64 -30.84 -47.88
N LYS A 3 62.48 -31.36 -48.26
CA LYS A 3 61.30 -30.66 -48.81
C LYS A 3 60.07 -31.05 -47.97
N LYS A 4 59.04 -30.18 -47.98
CA LYS A 4 57.60 -30.39 -47.59
C LYS A 4 57.28 -30.28 -46.09
N LYS A 5 56.10 -29.82 -45.63
CA LYS A 5 54.84 -29.32 -46.23
C LYS A 5 54.04 -28.56 -45.14
N ALA A 6 53.07 -27.77 -45.59
CA ALA A 6 52.15 -26.93 -44.83
C ALA A 6 51.27 -27.63 -43.77
N LYS A 7 50.83 -26.86 -42.76
CA LYS A 7 49.58 -27.06 -42.03
C LYS A 7 48.93 -25.72 -41.69
N MET A 8 47.64 -25.61 -41.98
CA MET A 8 46.76 -24.44 -41.87
C MET A 8 46.42 -24.03 -40.42
N ALA A 9 45.89 -22.81 -40.36
CA ALA A 9 44.92 -22.22 -39.43
C ALA A 9 45.44 -21.53 -38.16
N ALA A 10 45.46 -20.20 -38.23
CA ALA A 10 45.20 -19.33 -37.09
C ALA A 10 43.95 -18.47 -37.41
N PRO A 11 43.05 -18.27 -36.44
CA PRO A 11 41.73 -17.67 -36.66
C PRO A 11 41.80 -16.16 -36.93
N ALA A 12 40.73 -15.70 -37.58
CA ALA A 12 40.50 -14.35 -38.08
C ALA A 12 40.78 -13.23 -37.07
N ALA A 13 41.46 -12.18 -37.54
CA ALA A 13 41.42 -10.86 -36.96
C ALA A 13 40.03 -10.22 -37.21
N SER A 14 39.54 -9.54 -36.18
CA SER A 14 38.23 -8.88 -36.06
C SER A 14 38.05 -7.68 -37.04
N PRO A 15 36.90 -6.98 -37.01
CA PRO A 15 35.87 -7.05 -38.02
C PRO A 15 35.76 -5.77 -38.87
N ASP A 16 35.44 -5.91 -40.16
CA ASP A 16 34.92 -4.80 -40.95
C ASP A 16 33.56 -4.35 -40.40
N ALA A 17 33.51 -3.13 -39.89
CA ALA A 17 32.32 -2.49 -39.39
C ALA A 17 31.34 -2.14 -40.53
N PRO A 18 30.05 -2.52 -40.45
CA PRO A 18 29.03 -1.96 -41.33
C PRO A 18 28.20 -0.89 -40.61
N LYS A 19 28.26 0.34 -41.14
CA LYS A 19 27.31 1.47 -41.07
C LYS A 19 26.25 1.42 -39.97
N LYS A 20 26.37 2.32 -38.99
CA LYS A 20 25.30 2.71 -38.05
C LYS A 20 24.05 3.15 -38.82
N ARG A 21 23.12 2.23 -39.06
CA ARG A 21 21.77 2.54 -39.55
C ARG A 21 20.90 2.78 -38.31
N SER A 22 20.28 3.95 -38.30
CA SER A 22 19.62 4.62 -37.17
C SER A 22 18.64 3.73 -36.39
N VAL A 23 19.09 3.24 -35.23
CA VAL A 23 18.27 2.60 -34.18
C VAL A 23 17.19 3.55 -33.64
N VAL A 24 17.41 4.86 -33.77
CA VAL A 24 16.46 5.90 -33.36
C VAL A 24 15.15 5.82 -34.15
N LYS A 25 15.20 5.50 -35.45
CA LYS A 25 13.97 5.36 -36.26
C LYS A 25 13.17 4.10 -35.90
N LEU A 26 13.85 3.04 -35.47
CA LEU A 26 13.19 1.81 -34.99
C LEU A 26 12.55 2.01 -33.61
N ALA A 27 13.21 2.75 -32.72
CA ALA A 27 12.65 3.11 -31.42
C ALA A 27 11.41 4.00 -31.56
N LEU A 28 11.42 4.94 -32.52
CA LEU A 28 10.30 5.87 -32.71
C LEU A 28 9.05 5.19 -33.28
N VAL A 29 9.21 4.20 -34.17
CA VAL A 29 8.08 3.38 -34.68
C VAL A 29 7.54 2.44 -33.60
N ALA A 30 8.39 1.89 -32.73
CA ALA A 30 7.95 1.03 -31.64
C ALA A 30 7.15 1.80 -30.57
N VAL A 31 7.56 3.03 -30.23
CA VAL A 31 6.83 3.89 -29.28
C VAL A 31 5.50 4.37 -29.87
N LEU A 32 5.46 4.69 -31.17
CA LEU A 32 4.21 5.07 -31.84
C LEU A 32 3.22 3.91 -31.93
N GLY A 33 3.71 2.69 -32.20
CA GLY A 33 2.87 1.48 -32.26
C GLY A 33 2.24 1.13 -30.91
N LEU A 34 2.98 1.26 -29.81
CA LEU A 34 2.47 1.03 -28.46
C LEU A 34 1.47 2.10 -28.01
N ALA A 35 1.65 3.36 -28.43
CA ALA A 35 0.70 4.43 -28.14
C ALA A 35 -0.63 4.25 -28.90
N VAL A 36 -0.59 3.82 -30.18
CA VAL A 36 -1.80 3.63 -31.00
C VAL A 36 -2.54 2.34 -30.62
N LEU A 37 -1.83 1.25 -30.31
CA LEU A 37 -2.46 -0.02 -29.91
C LEU A 37 -2.87 -0.07 -28.42
N GLY A 38 -2.18 0.66 -27.54
CA GLY A 38 -2.52 0.73 -26.11
C GLY A 38 -3.56 1.80 -25.76
N GLY A 39 -3.64 2.89 -26.52
CA GLY A 39 -4.52 4.03 -26.21
C GLY A 39 -5.76 4.19 -27.10
N GLY A 40 -5.78 3.62 -28.30
CA GLY A 40 -6.84 3.87 -29.28
C GLY A 40 -8.02 2.89 -29.27
N GLY A 41 -7.85 1.70 -28.69
CA GLY A 41 -8.85 0.61 -28.79
C GLY A 41 -10.01 0.70 -27.81
N TYR A 42 -9.80 1.23 -26.59
CA TYR A 42 -10.83 1.23 -25.55
C TYR A 42 -11.86 2.37 -25.66
N GLY A 43 -11.52 3.48 -26.34
CA GLY A 43 -12.46 4.59 -26.55
C GLY A 43 -13.43 4.37 -27.70
N ALA A 44 -13.00 3.65 -28.75
CA ALA A 44 -13.81 3.46 -29.96
C ALA A 44 -14.94 2.44 -29.78
N TRP A 45 -14.78 1.44 -28.91
CA TRP A 45 -15.84 0.47 -28.61
C TRP A 45 -17.02 1.08 -27.85
N ALA A 46 -16.78 2.12 -27.05
CA ALA A 46 -17.84 2.83 -26.32
C ALA A 46 -18.75 3.67 -27.24
N TYR A 47 -18.26 4.14 -28.39
CA TYR A 47 -19.04 5.00 -29.29
C TYR A 47 -19.89 4.23 -30.32
N LEU A 48 -19.54 2.97 -30.63
CA LEU A 48 -20.24 2.16 -31.63
C LEU A 48 -21.33 1.25 -31.02
N LEU A 49 -21.34 1.03 -29.70
CA LEU A 49 -22.33 0.20 -29.01
C LEU A 49 -23.13 0.91 -27.89
N ALA A 50 -22.85 2.18 -27.57
CA ALA A 50 -23.61 2.88 -26.53
C ALA A 50 -24.89 3.52 -27.11
N PRO A 51 -26.07 3.30 -26.52
CA PRO A 51 -27.19 4.22 -26.68
C PRO A 51 -26.78 5.61 -26.18
N ALA A 52 -27.33 6.66 -26.80
CA ALA A 52 -26.96 8.06 -26.61
C ALA A 52 -26.71 8.43 -25.12
N PRO A 53 -25.70 9.26 -24.82
CA PRO A 53 -25.46 9.70 -23.45
C PRO A 53 -26.65 10.55 -23.00
N GLU A 54 -27.50 9.99 -22.14
CA GLU A 54 -28.29 10.79 -21.24
C GLU A 54 -27.31 11.65 -20.45
N LEU A 55 -27.38 12.95 -20.69
CA LEU A 55 -26.88 13.95 -19.76
C LEU A 55 -27.41 13.55 -18.38
N HIS A 56 -26.53 13.04 -17.52
CA HIS A 56 -26.76 13.04 -16.08
C HIS A 56 -26.79 14.50 -15.65
N VAL A 57 -27.92 15.15 -15.94
CA VAL A 57 -28.43 16.25 -15.13
C VAL A 57 -28.39 15.72 -13.71
N GLU A 58 -27.69 16.44 -12.83
CA GLU A 58 -27.92 16.33 -11.40
C GLU A 58 -29.42 16.49 -11.16
N GLU A 59 -30.13 15.37 -11.14
CA GLU A 59 -31.47 15.36 -10.62
C GLU A 59 -31.30 15.56 -9.13
N LYS A 60 -31.68 16.77 -8.73
CA LYS A 60 -31.96 17.20 -7.37
C LYS A 60 -33.02 16.26 -6.77
N GLY A 61 -32.57 15.07 -6.39
CA GLY A 61 -33.37 13.96 -5.89
C GLY A 61 -32.99 13.64 -4.46
N HIS A 62 -33.95 13.83 -3.57
CA HIS A 62 -33.93 13.63 -2.13
C HIS A 62 -32.99 12.54 -1.58
N GLY A 63 -32.00 12.95 -0.78
CA GLY A 63 -31.63 12.33 0.50
C GLY A 63 -31.35 10.82 0.58
N GLY A 64 -31.07 10.16 -0.54
CA GLY A 64 -30.71 8.74 -0.56
C GLY A 64 -29.25 8.54 -0.17
N VAL A 65 -29.00 7.79 0.90
CA VAL A 65 -27.63 7.38 1.26
C VAL A 65 -27.11 6.42 0.18
N ASP A 66 -26.07 6.84 -0.53
CA ASP A 66 -25.41 6.01 -1.56
C ASP A 66 -24.79 4.75 -0.92
N PRO A 67 -25.22 3.53 -1.31
CA PRO A 67 -24.75 2.29 -0.72
C PRO A 67 -23.25 2.06 -0.94
N GLN A 68 -22.67 2.57 -2.02
CA GLN A 68 -21.24 2.44 -2.29
C GLN A 68 -20.42 3.31 -1.34
N LYS A 69 -20.89 4.53 -1.04
CA LYS A 69 -20.25 5.40 -0.04
C LYS A 69 -20.31 4.77 1.36
N VAL A 70 -21.42 4.16 1.73
CA VAL A 70 -21.53 3.45 3.02
C VAL A 70 -20.58 2.26 3.09
N ALA A 71 -20.44 1.50 2.01
CA ALA A 71 -19.50 0.39 1.95
C ALA A 71 -18.05 0.86 2.10
N ALA A 72 -17.67 1.95 1.41
CA ALA A 72 -16.34 2.55 1.55
C ALA A 72 -16.08 3.02 2.99
N LEU A 73 -17.04 3.71 3.62
CA LEU A 73 -16.92 4.14 5.02
C LEU A 73 -16.76 2.96 5.98
N LYS A 74 -17.45 1.85 5.73
CA LYS A 74 -17.28 0.61 6.53
C LYS A 74 -15.89 0.01 6.36
N ALA A 75 -15.37 0.00 5.15
CA ALA A 75 -14.02 -0.51 4.87
C ALA A 75 -12.96 0.37 5.55
N GLU A 76 -13.12 1.69 5.52
CA GLU A 76 -12.24 2.63 6.21
C GLU A 76 -12.32 2.48 7.73
N ALA A 77 -13.52 2.34 8.29
CA ALA A 77 -13.70 2.10 9.73
C ALA A 77 -13.10 0.75 10.17
N ALA A 78 -13.25 -0.30 9.36
CA ALA A 78 -12.61 -1.59 9.60
C ALA A 78 -11.08 -1.45 9.57
N ALA A 79 -10.55 -0.71 8.61
CA ALA A 79 -9.12 -0.44 8.52
C ALA A 79 -8.59 0.34 9.72
N GLU A 80 -9.31 1.34 10.24
CA GLU A 80 -8.88 2.12 11.41
C GLU A 80 -9.01 1.38 12.75
N THR A 81 -9.71 0.24 12.77
CA THR A 81 -9.92 -0.58 13.97
C THR A 81 -9.22 -1.93 13.92
N SER A 82 -8.50 -2.21 12.84
CA SER A 82 -7.75 -3.46 12.64
C SER A 82 -6.54 -3.58 13.56
N ALA A 83 -6.06 -4.81 13.77
CA ALA A 83 -4.80 -5.04 14.44
C ALA A 83 -3.64 -4.47 13.63
N THR A 84 -3.69 -4.63 12.30
CA THR A 84 -2.72 -4.08 11.35
C THR A 84 -2.57 -2.57 11.51
N TYR A 85 -3.65 -1.82 11.74
CA TYR A 85 -3.56 -0.38 11.95
C TYR A 85 -2.77 -0.02 13.20
N ASN A 86 -3.04 -0.68 14.32
CA ASN A 86 -2.35 -0.41 15.58
C ASN A 86 -0.89 -0.87 15.53
N PHE A 87 -0.61 -2.00 14.88
CA PHE A 87 0.74 -2.46 14.58
C PHE A 87 1.49 -1.47 13.68
N ALA A 88 0.88 -1.04 12.58
CA ALA A 88 1.49 -0.06 11.67
C ALA A 88 1.81 1.25 12.40
N LEU A 89 0.88 1.73 13.22
CA LEU A 89 1.04 2.97 13.97
C LEU A 89 2.20 2.90 14.97
N SER A 90 2.39 1.77 15.65
CA SER A 90 3.52 1.58 16.57
C SER A 90 4.87 1.62 15.83
N GLN A 91 4.94 1.03 14.64
CA GLN A 91 6.14 1.00 13.82
C GLN A 91 6.48 2.40 13.27
N ILE A 92 5.47 3.15 12.85
CA ILE A 92 5.64 4.52 12.34
C ILE A 92 6.08 5.48 13.47
N LEU A 93 5.47 5.35 14.65
CA LEU A 93 5.74 6.26 15.77
C LEU A 93 7.04 5.95 16.52
N LYS A 94 7.63 4.77 16.34
CA LYS A 94 8.81 4.29 17.07
C LYS A 94 9.95 5.30 17.16
N GLY A 95 10.26 5.98 16.05
CA GLY A 95 11.37 6.95 16.00
C GLY A 95 11.12 8.26 16.75
N ARG A 96 9.85 8.64 16.97
CA ARG A 96 9.47 9.92 17.59
C ARG A 96 8.92 9.75 19.01
N CYS A 97 8.11 8.73 19.23
CA CYS A 97 7.43 8.50 20.49
C CYS A 97 8.11 7.43 21.34
N GLY A 98 8.97 6.59 20.77
CA GLY A 98 9.58 5.45 21.45
C GLY A 98 8.94 4.12 21.04
N ALA A 99 9.57 3.02 21.48
CA ALA A 99 9.19 1.68 21.08
C ALA A 99 8.27 1.01 22.12
N LEU A 100 7.30 0.23 21.63
CA LEU A 100 6.48 -0.67 22.44
C LEU A 100 6.75 -2.12 22.04
N LYS A 101 6.44 -3.03 22.95
CA LYS A 101 6.32 -4.46 22.63
C LYS A 101 4.94 -4.66 21.98
N VAL A 102 4.93 -5.18 20.76
CA VAL A 102 3.73 -5.29 19.91
C VAL A 102 3.67 -6.66 19.22
N ASP A 103 4.02 -7.72 19.95
CA ASP A 103 4.15 -9.06 19.42
C ASP A 103 2.76 -9.66 19.08
N ALA A 104 1.76 -9.43 19.93
CA ALA A 104 0.40 -9.89 19.69
C ALA A 104 -0.28 -9.11 18.57
N LEU A 105 -0.09 -7.78 18.51
CA LEU A 105 -0.54 -6.97 17.38
C LEU A 105 0.14 -7.39 16.08
N LYS A 106 1.42 -7.78 16.13
CA LYS A 106 2.10 -8.33 14.97
C LYS A 106 1.48 -9.64 14.51
N GLU A 107 1.25 -10.59 15.42
CA GLU A 107 0.63 -11.87 15.09
C GLU A 107 -0.78 -11.68 14.50
N ALA A 108 -1.59 -10.82 15.12
CA ALA A 108 -2.92 -10.49 14.63
C ALA A 108 -2.88 -9.76 13.27
N SER A 109 -1.89 -8.87 13.05
CA SER A 109 -1.66 -8.24 11.75
C SER A 109 -1.25 -9.25 10.68
N ASP A 110 -0.41 -10.22 11.00
CA ASP A 110 0.01 -11.27 10.06
C ASP A 110 -1.19 -12.19 9.72
N ALA A 111 -2.08 -12.47 10.69
CA ALA A 111 -3.33 -13.18 10.46
C ALA A 111 -4.29 -12.40 9.55
N GLU A 112 -4.49 -11.09 9.79
CA GLU A 112 -5.28 -10.22 8.90
C GLU A 112 -4.70 -10.19 7.48
N ALA A 113 -3.37 -10.13 7.35
CA ALA A 113 -2.69 -10.14 6.06
C ALA A 113 -2.89 -11.43 5.27
N ALA A 114 -3.04 -12.57 5.96
CA ALA A 114 -3.32 -13.85 5.32
C ALA A 114 -4.74 -13.91 4.71
N HIS A 115 -5.66 -13.07 5.17
CA HIS A 115 -7.06 -13.10 4.77
C HIS A 115 -7.47 -11.95 3.84
N ASP A 116 -6.96 -10.74 4.09
CA ASP A 116 -7.37 -9.54 3.36
C ASP A 116 -6.21 -8.55 3.18
N GLY A 117 -5.55 -8.64 2.02
CA GLY A 117 -4.48 -7.71 1.65
C GLY A 117 -4.95 -6.27 1.42
N LEU A 118 -6.22 -6.06 1.06
CA LEU A 118 -6.78 -4.71 0.88
C LEU A 118 -6.98 -4.05 2.25
N LEU A 119 -7.51 -4.79 3.24
CA LEU A 119 -7.60 -4.31 4.61
C LEU A 119 -6.23 -3.87 5.14
N VAL A 120 -5.19 -4.68 4.92
CA VAL A 120 -3.82 -4.34 5.32
C VAL A 120 -3.37 -3.03 4.68
N GLN A 121 -3.51 -2.91 3.36
CA GLN A 121 -3.14 -1.68 2.64
C GLN A 121 -3.87 -0.45 3.20
N MET A 122 -5.18 -0.54 3.39
CA MET A 122 -5.99 0.55 3.91
C MET A 122 -5.62 0.89 5.36
N SER A 123 -5.30 -0.11 6.18
CA SER A 123 -4.89 0.05 7.58
C SER A 123 -3.56 0.80 7.70
N TRP A 124 -2.59 0.49 6.85
CA TRP A 124 -1.31 1.22 6.79
C TRP A 124 -1.50 2.67 6.34
N LEU A 125 -2.34 2.91 5.33
CA LEU A 125 -2.66 4.27 4.89
C LEU A 125 -3.36 5.07 6.00
N ALA A 126 -4.30 4.46 6.71
CA ALA A 126 -4.96 5.07 7.86
C ALA A 126 -3.96 5.39 8.99
N ALA A 127 -3.05 4.47 9.31
CA ALA A 127 -2.02 4.67 10.32
C ALA A 127 -1.07 5.83 9.95
N LEU A 128 -0.68 5.95 8.68
CA LEU A 128 0.11 7.08 8.18
C LEU A 128 -0.63 8.41 8.34
N ARG A 129 -1.93 8.47 7.97
CA ARG A 129 -2.75 9.67 8.17
C ARG A 129 -2.79 10.07 9.64
N ARG A 130 -3.00 9.10 10.54
CA ARG A 130 -3.00 9.36 11.99
C ARG A 130 -1.65 9.86 12.46
N ALA A 131 -0.56 9.17 12.11
CA ALA A 131 0.79 9.53 12.52
C ALA A 131 1.21 10.94 12.07
N GLY A 132 0.73 11.40 10.91
CA GLY A 132 0.95 12.76 10.41
C GLY A 132 0.37 13.87 11.30
N THR A 133 -0.60 13.55 12.15
CA THR A 133 -1.22 14.49 13.10
C THR A 133 -0.69 14.37 14.53
N VAL A 134 0.09 13.32 14.80
CA VAL A 134 0.68 13.08 16.12
C VAL A 134 1.88 14.00 16.31
N THR A 135 1.97 14.59 17.51
CA THR A 135 3.09 15.43 17.98
C THR A 135 3.73 14.81 19.22
N GLU A 136 4.89 15.31 19.65
CA GLU A 136 5.56 14.86 20.88
C GLU A 136 4.64 14.96 22.10
N ALA A 137 3.86 16.04 22.22
CA ALA A 137 2.90 16.24 23.31
C ALA A 137 1.77 15.18 23.35
N SER A 138 1.53 14.47 22.25
CA SER A 138 0.52 13.41 22.16
C SER A 138 1.10 12.00 22.22
N CYS A 139 2.44 11.85 22.29
CA CYS A 139 3.07 10.53 22.22
C CYS A 139 2.59 9.59 23.33
N ASP A 140 2.56 10.03 24.58
CA ASP A 140 2.11 9.17 25.70
C ASP A 140 0.70 8.63 25.50
N ARG A 141 -0.21 9.48 25.00
CA ARG A 141 -1.58 9.06 24.68
C ARG A 141 -1.59 8.02 23.56
N MET A 142 -0.83 8.24 22.49
CA MET A 142 -0.77 7.32 21.35
C MET A 142 -0.16 5.97 21.74
N LEU A 143 0.91 5.98 22.54
CA LEU A 143 1.51 4.76 23.06
C LEU A 143 0.54 4.00 23.96
N ALA A 144 -0.22 4.69 24.83
CA ALA A 144 -1.24 4.05 25.65
C ALA A 144 -2.41 3.50 24.82
N GLU A 145 -2.76 4.13 23.69
CA GLU A 145 -3.75 3.59 22.74
C GLU A 145 -3.26 2.28 22.11
N ILE A 146 -2.00 2.23 21.67
CA ILE A 146 -1.38 1.04 21.10
C ILE A 146 -1.23 -0.08 22.14
N ASP A 147 -0.80 0.25 23.36
CA ASP A 147 -0.64 -0.70 24.46
C ASP A 147 -1.97 -1.38 24.84
N ARG A 148 -3.07 -0.61 24.89
CA ARG A 148 -4.41 -1.19 25.07
C ARG A 148 -4.82 -2.10 23.92
N ALA A 149 -4.42 -1.77 22.69
CA ALA A 149 -4.68 -2.62 21.53
C ALA A 149 -3.85 -3.92 21.57
N GLU A 150 -2.61 -3.86 22.07
CA GLU A 150 -1.77 -5.03 22.33
C GLU A 150 -2.41 -5.95 23.36
N VAL A 151 -2.79 -5.44 24.54
CA VAL A 151 -3.48 -6.24 25.56
C VAL A 151 -4.75 -6.88 25.01
N LYS A 152 -5.52 -6.14 24.19
CA LYS A 152 -6.70 -6.67 23.51
C LYS A 152 -6.35 -7.80 22.53
N ALA A 153 -5.27 -7.67 21.77
CA ALA A 153 -4.80 -8.68 20.84
C ALA A 153 -4.30 -9.95 21.56
N GLU A 154 -3.72 -9.81 22.75
CA GLU A 154 -3.35 -10.92 23.64
C GLU A 154 -4.57 -11.67 24.22
N GLY A 155 -5.80 -11.19 23.98
CA GLY A 155 -7.02 -11.73 24.57
C GLY A 155 -7.32 -11.18 25.96
N GLY A 156 -6.53 -10.22 26.45
CA GLY A 156 -6.82 -9.45 27.65
C GLY A 156 -7.95 -8.46 27.38
N GLY A 157 -9.06 -8.55 28.14
CA GLY A 157 -10.07 -7.50 28.13
C GLY A 157 -9.45 -6.15 28.51
N ALA A 158 -10.02 -5.05 27.99
CA ALA A 158 -9.52 -3.69 28.24
C ALA A 158 -9.26 -3.46 29.74
N PRO A 159 -8.09 -2.92 30.15
CA PRO A 159 -7.89 -2.51 31.53
C PRO A 159 -8.93 -1.44 31.85
N ALA A 160 -9.75 -1.69 32.88
CA ALA A 160 -10.79 -0.79 33.31
C ALA A 160 -10.21 0.62 33.50
N ALA A 161 -10.80 1.61 32.83
CA ALA A 161 -10.50 3.00 33.07
C ALA A 161 -10.89 3.35 34.51
N GLY A 162 -9.93 3.75 35.34
CA GLY A 162 -10.18 4.45 36.61
C GLY A 162 -9.73 3.74 37.88
N GLY A 163 -8.41 3.62 38.09
CA GLY A 163 -7.84 3.44 39.42
C GLY A 163 -7.44 4.80 40.01
N HIS A 164 -8.41 5.64 40.38
CA HIS A 164 -8.10 6.81 41.21
C HIS A 164 -7.85 6.32 42.64
N GLY A 165 -6.57 6.42 43.05
CA GLY A 165 -6.07 6.51 44.43
C GLY A 165 -6.89 5.84 45.53
N GLU A 166 -6.51 4.62 45.90
CA GLU A 166 -6.85 4.08 47.20
C GLU A 166 -6.11 4.92 48.28
N LYS A 167 -6.87 5.78 48.95
CA LYS A 167 -6.42 6.54 50.12
C LYS A 167 -6.25 5.53 51.26
N PRO A 168 -5.11 5.49 51.98
CA PRO A 168 -4.96 4.55 53.08
C PRO A 168 -5.99 4.89 54.17
N ALA A 169 -6.82 3.90 54.50
CA ALA A 169 -7.71 3.94 55.65
C ALA A 169 -6.85 3.93 56.93
N GLY A 170 -6.67 5.10 57.52
CA GLY A 170 -6.21 5.22 58.91
C GLY A 170 -7.32 4.77 59.85
N GLY A 171 -7.10 3.67 60.57
CA GLY A 171 -7.95 3.19 61.64
C GLY A 171 -7.26 3.38 62.99
N HIS A 172 -7.92 4.20 63.82
CA HIS A 172 -7.95 4.26 65.30
C HIS A 172 -6.67 4.08 66.12
#